data_AF-A0A7J4PQ07-F1
#
_entry.id   AF-A0A7J4PQ07-F1
#
_cell.length_a   1.000
_cell.length_b   1.000
_cell.length_c   1.000
_cell.angle_alpha   90.00
_cell.angle_beta   90.00
_cell.angle_gamma   90.00
#
_symmetry.space_group_name_H-M   'P 1'
#
loop_
_entity.id
_entity.type
_entity.pdbx_description
1 polymer ?
#
loop_
_entity_poly.entity_id
_entity_poly.type
_entity_poly.pdbx_seq_one_letter_code
_entity_poly.pdbx_strand_id
1 'polypeptide(L)'
;MNTETRSSQVIFFLGAGASVAAGVPTTYDFVDQFIEYMGDKDTDEQSKIKDIIEILKSWTPDGVDIEILLETLTKLKNKDQEPILQFCMDGNLKLDGDFEKLIKDLKDFIKSKTMVHAETIDYLRHLRGFVIDAKNRATPTPLDIISLNYDTCIEQFCNIHEMSYQDGFDIYWNLKTFEREDADIRLYKLHGSVLWYQSDRGNFIKLPILSEDSKIQLFSREYAENLMLYPMQKWDYAEPLLELMVRIKGLIQSKIRELGEESESLKFLIVVGYSFRDEHIKKIVWDAARRNTKLYVIIIDPNAYQIYHDRVKYYDSEGEIASHLSGRVIYLPYKFEEIVSILKNDYVSNLNEGIRLVEKCQKNEDIGEFVRWTECIKPLIDAEYHEMVENIIKTKNIMKELDWGLNSKISIKIGMSLLLNKQYDQASKYLDQFYSTIEDVITDLIKGNISESGYASLEINSHGLHEFERVIADLYDFCKIRHKMCSGSDYDVDQLTKFISMFNKILEYIKILPKRRQIDPQTYRPLDPYFNERYAEFIDKDTSTDRKIELKSELESMIKDEETTIIRDIVELSKISSQV
;
A
#
# COMPACT_ATOMS: atom_id res chain seq x y z
N MET A 1 -5.99 -24.06 29.35
CA MET A 1 -6.70 -24.73 28.24
C MET A 1 -6.24 -24.11 26.94
N ASN A 2 -6.00 -24.89 25.88
CA ASN A 2 -5.88 -24.31 24.53
C ASN A 2 -7.29 -24.15 23.95
N THR A 3 -7.88 -22.97 24.12
CA THR A 3 -9.00 -22.53 23.28
C THR A 3 -8.41 -22.05 21.94
N GLU A 4 -8.56 -22.86 20.89
CA GLU A 4 -8.12 -22.47 19.54
C GLU A 4 -8.87 -21.20 19.11
N THR A 5 -8.13 -20.10 19.00
CA THR A 5 -8.72 -18.77 18.75
C THR A 5 -9.15 -18.66 17.28
N ARG A 6 -10.43 -18.93 17.03
CA ARG A 6 -11.09 -18.77 15.72
C ARG A 6 -10.91 -17.32 15.24
N SER A 7 -10.40 -17.17 14.02
CA SER A 7 -10.04 -15.90 13.37
C SER A 7 -10.57 -15.85 11.95
N SER A 8 -10.87 -14.66 11.41
CA SER A 8 -11.12 -14.48 9.98
C SER A 8 -9.86 -14.74 9.13
N GLN A 9 -10.05 -15.05 7.84
CA GLN A 9 -8.95 -15.26 6.88
C GLN A 9 -8.20 -13.95 6.58
N VAL A 10 -8.94 -12.85 6.50
CA VAL A 10 -8.44 -11.50 6.38
C VAL A 10 -8.58 -10.85 7.75
N ILE A 11 -7.50 -10.26 8.26
CA ILE A 11 -7.46 -9.46 9.49
C ILE A 11 -7.00 -8.06 9.09
N PHE A 12 -7.74 -7.02 9.47
CA PHE A 12 -7.27 -5.64 9.32
C PHE A 12 -6.46 -5.21 10.53
N PHE A 13 -5.43 -4.40 10.31
CA PHE A 13 -4.57 -3.82 11.33
C PHE A 13 -4.39 -2.33 11.02
N LEU A 14 -5.02 -1.47 11.80
CA LEU A 14 -5.16 -0.05 11.52
C LEU A 14 -4.26 0.77 12.44
N GLY A 15 -3.34 1.54 11.85
CA GLY A 15 -2.61 2.62 12.51
C GLY A 15 -3.20 3.99 12.14
N ALA A 16 -2.56 5.06 12.61
CA ALA A 16 -3.11 6.41 12.51
C ALA A 16 -3.44 6.85 11.07
N GLY A 17 -2.65 6.41 10.08
CA GLY A 17 -2.92 6.72 8.66
C GLY A 17 -4.26 6.17 8.13
N ALA A 18 -4.83 5.13 8.77
CA ALA A 18 -6.12 4.56 8.37
C ALA A 18 -7.33 5.49 8.63
N SER A 19 -7.17 6.49 9.51
CA SER A 19 -8.24 7.40 9.96
C SER A 19 -8.08 8.83 9.41
N VAL A 20 -7.02 9.11 8.64
CA VAL A 20 -6.76 10.44 8.05
C VAL A 20 -7.87 10.86 7.09
N ALA A 21 -8.39 9.92 6.28
CA ALA A 21 -9.55 10.17 5.41
C ALA A 21 -10.83 10.54 6.17
N ALA A 22 -10.92 10.20 7.46
CA ALA A 22 -12.03 10.58 8.35
C ALA A 22 -11.80 11.93 9.07
N GLY A 23 -10.68 12.62 8.80
CA GLY A 23 -10.29 13.88 9.44
C GLY A 23 -9.52 13.72 10.75
N VAL A 24 -9.14 12.49 11.15
CA VAL A 24 -8.32 12.26 12.34
C VAL A 24 -6.84 12.55 12.01
N PRO A 25 -6.13 13.44 12.75
CA PRO A 25 -4.71 13.72 12.52
C PRO A 25 -3.81 12.48 12.70
N THR A 26 -2.62 12.45 12.08
CA THR A 26 -1.61 11.45 12.45
C THR A 26 -1.02 11.74 13.83
N THR A 27 -0.32 10.76 14.43
CA THR A 27 0.28 10.91 15.77
C THR A 27 1.27 12.07 15.90
N TYR A 28 1.84 12.56 14.79
CA TYR A 28 2.70 13.75 14.75
C TYR A 28 1.88 15.04 14.56
N ASP A 29 0.93 15.04 13.61
CA ASP A 29 0.03 16.18 13.38
C ASP A 29 -0.75 16.55 14.65
N PHE A 30 -1.07 15.57 15.49
CA PHE A 30 -1.65 15.77 16.82
C PHE A 30 -0.82 16.70 17.71
N VAL A 31 0.52 16.61 17.66
CA VAL A 31 1.42 17.42 18.48
C VAL A 31 1.45 18.85 17.95
N ASP A 32 1.64 19.03 16.64
CA ASP A 32 1.75 20.37 16.07
C ASP A 32 0.39 21.11 16.10
N GLN A 33 -0.75 20.44 15.85
CA GLN A 33 -2.10 21.02 16.04
C GLN A 33 -2.44 21.31 17.52
N PHE A 34 -1.85 20.60 18.48
CA PHE A 34 -2.03 20.91 19.91
C PHE A 34 -1.29 22.20 20.30
N ILE A 35 -0.11 22.45 19.72
CA ILE A 35 0.60 23.73 19.90
C ILE A 35 -0.24 24.91 19.39
N GLU A 36 -0.94 24.74 18.26
CA GLU A 36 -1.89 25.72 17.73
C GLU A 36 -3.08 25.92 18.70
N TYR A 37 -3.75 24.84 19.11
CA TYR A 37 -4.89 24.86 20.04
C TYR A 37 -4.59 25.55 21.38
N MET A 38 -3.39 25.35 21.94
CA MET A 38 -2.97 26.04 23.16
C MET A 38 -2.69 27.55 22.97
N GLY A 39 -2.41 27.98 21.74
CA GLY A 39 -2.18 29.39 21.40
C GLY A 39 -3.40 30.29 21.57
N ASP A 40 -4.60 29.72 21.45
CA ASP A 40 -5.86 30.43 21.68
C ASP A 40 -6.26 30.49 23.18
N LYS A 41 -5.49 29.85 24.08
CA LYS A 41 -5.83 29.72 25.52
C LYS A 41 -4.91 30.48 26.47
N ASP A 42 -3.61 30.16 26.47
CA ASP A 42 -2.67 30.59 27.53
C ASP A 42 -1.23 30.68 27.01
N THR A 43 -0.59 31.84 27.16
CA THR A 43 0.75 32.11 26.61
C THR A 43 1.91 31.54 27.44
N ASP A 44 1.75 31.33 28.75
CA ASP A 44 2.80 30.74 29.60
C ASP A 44 2.86 29.23 29.40
N GLU A 45 1.69 28.58 29.38
CA GLU A 45 1.57 27.15 29.10
C GLU A 45 1.96 26.78 27.67
N GLN A 46 1.59 27.59 26.67
CA GLN A 46 2.03 27.36 25.30
C GLN A 46 3.56 27.48 25.17
N SER A 47 4.21 28.39 25.91
CA SER A 47 5.69 28.46 25.95
C SER A 47 6.29 27.18 26.52
N LYS A 48 5.80 26.73 27.68
CA LYS A 48 6.30 25.51 28.35
C LYS A 48 6.12 24.24 27.51
N ILE A 49 5.00 24.12 26.80
CA ILE A 49 4.77 23.03 25.85
C ILE A 49 5.75 23.09 24.68
N LYS A 50 6.02 24.28 24.12
CA LYS A 50 7.02 24.45 23.05
C LYS A 50 8.43 24.09 23.54
N ASP A 51 8.83 24.53 24.73
CA ASP A 51 10.14 24.22 25.33
C ASP A 51 10.31 22.69 25.50
N ILE A 52 9.28 22.00 26.02
CA ILE A 52 9.27 20.53 26.18
C ILE A 52 9.37 19.84 24.81
N ILE A 53 8.60 20.29 23.82
CA ILE A 53 8.60 19.69 22.48
C ILE A 53 9.92 19.96 21.74
N GLU A 54 10.58 21.10 21.94
CA GLU A 54 11.90 21.38 21.36
C GLU A 54 12.98 20.46 21.98
N ILE A 55 12.96 20.28 23.30
CA ILE A 55 13.84 19.31 24.00
C ILE A 55 13.61 17.90 23.45
N LEU A 56 12.35 17.45 23.34
CA LEU A 56 12.03 16.12 22.81
C LEU A 56 12.44 15.99 21.33
N LYS A 57 12.15 16.98 20.47
CA LYS A 57 12.58 17.01 19.04
C LYS A 57 14.11 16.96 18.90
N SER A 58 14.88 17.37 19.92
CA SER A 58 16.35 17.20 19.95
C SER A 58 16.83 15.77 20.25
N TRP A 59 15.97 14.91 20.81
CA TRP A 59 16.29 13.52 21.19
C TRP A 59 15.64 12.47 20.29
N THR A 60 14.59 12.82 19.54
CA THR A 60 13.82 11.91 18.67
C THR A 60 14.02 12.25 17.19
N PRO A 61 14.90 11.54 16.45
CA PRO A 61 15.12 11.81 15.02
C PRO A 61 13.87 11.63 14.14
N ASP A 62 13.01 10.68 14.53
CA ASP A 62 11.69 10.41 13.93
C ASP A 62 10.63 11.47 14.25
N GLY A 63 10.97 12.56 14.96
CA GLY A 63 10.03 13.54 15.49
C GLY A 63 9.31 13.09 16.77
N VAL A 64 8.52 14.00 17.33
CA VAL A 64 7.79 13.80 18.59
C VAL A 64 6.33 13.51 18.28
N ASP A 65 5.83 12.37 18.75
CA ASP A 65 4.44 12.00 18.62
C ASP A 65 3.63 12.24 19.92
N ILE A 66 2.32 12.12 19.79
CA ILE A 66 1.35 12.39 20.84
C ILE A 66 1.52 11.49 22.08
N GLU A 67 2.04 10.27 21.89
CA GLU A 67 2.23 9.29 22.96
C GLU A 67 3.50 9.62 23.77
N ILE A 68 4.59 9.99 23.09
CA ILE A 68 5.82 10.50 23.72
C ILE A 68 5.53 11.79 24.51
N LEU A 69 4.72 12.69 23.98
CA LEU A 69 4.33 13.94 24.67
C LEU A 69 3.49 13.64 25.93
N LEU A 70 2.46 12.79 25.81
CA LEU A 70 1.59 12.42 26.93
C LEU A 70 2.36 11.65 28.02
N GLU A 71 3.30 10.78 27.65
CA GLU A 71 4.18 10.10 28.60
C GLU A 71 5.11 11.10 29.32
N THR A 72 5.74 12.02 28.58
CA THR A 72 6.64 13.04 29.14
C THR A 72 5.93 13.94 30.14
N LEU A 73 4.73 14.43 29.81
CA LEU A 73 3.90 15.21 30.74
C LEU A 73 3.49 14.39 31.97
N THR A 74 3.18 13.10 31.80
CA THR A 74 2.88 12.19 32.93
C THR A 74 4.08 12.03 33.87
N LYS A 75 5.29 11.85 33.34
CA LYS A 75 6.54 11.76 34.11
C LYS A 75 6.87 13.06 34.83
N LEU A 76 6.64 14.21 34.20
CA LEU A 76 6.83 15.54 34.81
C LEU A 76 5.82 15.83 35.93
N LYS A 77 4.55 15.40 35.79
CA LYS A 77 3.57 15.43 36.87
C LYS A 77 4.01 14.56 38.06
N ASN A 78 4.49 13.35 37.79
CA ASN A 78 4.88 12.37 38.79
C ASN A 78 6.38 12.42 39.17
N LYS A 79 7.05 13.57 38.96
CA LYS A 79 8.53 13.69 39.02
C LYS A 79 9.19 13.17 40.30
N ASP A 80 8.51 13.23 41.43
CA ASP A 80 9.01 12.77 42.72
C ASP A 80 9.05 11.23 42.82
N GLN A 81 8.35 10.51 41.93
CA GLN A 81 8.32 9.05 41.84
C GLN A 81 9.31 8.51 40.78
N GLU A 82 9.74 9.33 39.83
CA GLU A 82 10.67 8.96 38.76
C GLU A 82 12.13 8.93 39.24
N PRO A 83 12.78 7.76 39.39
CA PRO A 83 14.09 7.67 40.04
C PRO A 83 15.19 8.45 39.30
N ILE A 84 15.12 8.51 37.97
CA ILE A 84 16.09 9.25 37.15
C ILE A 84 16.00 10.76 37.41
N LEU A 85 14.79 11.30 37.58
CA LEU A 85 14.60 12.73 37.83
C LEU A 85 15.12 13.13 39.22
N GLN A 86 15.03 12.24 40.21
CA GLN A 86 15.63 12.45 41.54
C GLN A 86 17.15 12.69 41.47
N PHE A 87 17.89 11.96 40.62
CA PHE A 87 19.33 12.18 40.40
C PHE A 87 19.65 13.50 39.65
N CYS A 88 18.65 14.19 39.10
CA CYS A 88 18.80 15.45 38.38
C CYS A 88 18.33 16.69 39.17
N MET A 89 17.79 16.50 40.40
CA MET A 89 17.26 17.58 41.24
C MET A 89 18.32 18.60 41.69
N ASP A 90 19.57 18.19 41.89
CA ASP A 90 20.69 19.02 42.39
C ASP A 90 21.23 20.05 41.36
N GLY A 91 20.46 20.42 40.34
CA GLY A 91 20.98 21.24 39.23
C GLY A 91 19.96 22.11 38.48
N ASN A 92 19.23 21.52 37.52
CA ASN A 92 18.74 22.28 36.34
C ASN A 92 17.34 21.97 35.81
N LEU A 93 16.52 21.13 36.47
CA LEU A 93 15.15 20.83 36.01
C LEU A 93 14.15 21.99 36.30
N LYS A 94 14.34 23.11 35.61
CA LYS A 94 13.50 24.32 35.67
C LYS A 94 12.21 24.19 34.84
N LEU A 95 11.52 23.06 34.93
CA LEU A 95 10.19 22.88 34.35
C LEU A 95 9.16 22.85 35.50
N ASP A 96 8.50 23.98 35.70
CA ASP A 96 7.48 24.19 36.72
C ASP A 96 6.18 24.74 36.10
N GLY A 97 5.04 24.17 36.51
CA GLY A 97 3.75 24.42 35.89
C GLY A 97 2.73 23.33 36.20
N ASP A 98 1.47 23.58 35.84
CA ASP A 98 0.36 22.66 36.08
C ASP A 98 0.32 21.54 35.03
N PHE A 99 1.21 20.55 35.18
CA PHE A 99 1.21 19.36 34.32
C PHE A 99 -0.10 18.55 34.42
N GLU A 100 -0.91 18.70 35.47
CA GLU A 100 -2.22 18.06 35.56
C GLU A 100 -3.24 18.71 34.63
N LYS A 101 -3.29 20.04 34.59
CA LYS A 101 -4.07 20.79 33.59
C LYS A 101 -3.58 20.48 32.17
N LEU A 102 -2.27 20.52 31.90
CA LEU A 102 -1.75 20.22 30.56
C LEU A 102 -2.12 18.81 30.07
N ILE A 103 -2.11 17.80 30.96
CA ILE A 103 -2.57 16.44 30.62
C ILE A 103 -4.09 16.42 30.35
N LYS A 104 -4.90 17.20 31.09
CA LYS A 104 -6.35 17.31 30.82
C LYS A 104 -6.59 17.96 29.45
N ASP A 105 -6.03 19.14 29.21
CA ASP A 105 -6.16 19.87 27.95
C ASP A 105 -5.71 19.02 26.74
N LEU A 106 -4.64 18.23 26.90
CA LEU A 106 -4.17 17.29 25.87
C LEU A 106 -5.15 16.14 25.63
N LYS A 107 -5.68 15.50 26.69
CA LYS A 107 -6.69 14.45 26.57
C LYS A 107 -7.99 14.96 25.94
N ASP A 108 -8.48 16.12 26.38
CA ASP A 108 -9.68 16.78 25.85
C ASP A 108 -9.51 17.12 24.36
N PHE A 109 -8.34 17.65 23.99
CA PHE A 109 -7.99 17.92 22.59
C PHE A 109 -7.97 16.66 21.73
N ILE A 110 -7.27 15.59 22.17
CA ILE A 110 -7.26 14.31 21.47
C ILE A 110 -8.70 13.79 21.31
N LYS A 111 -9.53 13.86 22.36
CA LYS A 111 -10.93 13.46 22.34
C LYS A 111 -11.73 14.20 21.27
N SER A 112 -11.61 15.54 21.21
CA SER A 112 -12.31 16.37 20.23
C SER A 112 -12.01 16.00 18.77
N LYS A 113 -10.79 15.51 18.48
CA LYS A 113 -10.30 15.16 17.13
C LYS A 113 -10.55 13.70 16.74
N THR A 114 -10.91 12.84 17.70
CA THR A 114 -11.03 11.39 17.53
C THR A 114 -12.47 10.88 17.67
N MET A 115 -13.41 11.72 18.13
CA MET A 115 -14.84 11.47 18.00
C MET A 115 -15.30 11.80 16.58
N VAL A 116 -15.28 10.79 15.70
CA VAL A 116 -15.43 10.96 14.25
C VAL A 116 -16.89 11.16 13.84
N HIS A 117 -17.11 12.07 12.88
CA HIS A 117 -18.40 12.37 12.27
C HIS A 117 -18.81 11.34 11.22
N ALA A 118 -20.07 10.93 11.21
CA ALA A 118 -20.58 9.85 10.36
C ALA A 118 -20.43 10.14 8.85
N GLU A 119 -20.52 11.41 8.47
CA GLU A 119 -20.41 11.91 7.09
C GLU A 119 -19.04 11.62 6.46
N THR A 120 -18.00 11.44 7.28
CA THR A 120 -16.60 11.23 6.83
C THR A 120 -16.25 9.74 6.62
N ILE A 121 -17.15 8.82 6.98
CA ILE A 121 -16.87 7.38 7.09
C ILE A 121 -17.06 6.61 5.78
N ASP A 122 -17.66 7.22 4.74
CA ASP A 122 -18.05 6.50 3.51
C ASP A 122 -16.88 5.81 2.78
N TYR A 123 -15.62 6.25 2.95
CA TYR A 123 -14.45 5.52 2.44
C TYR A 123 -14.37 4.07 2.96
N LEU A 124 -14.78 3.84 4.21
CA LEU A 124 -14.81 2.51 4.83
C LEU A 124 -15.93 1.60 4.29
N ARG A 125 -16.92 2.10 3.53
CA ARG A 125 -18.10 1.33 3.06
C ARG A 125 -17.75 0.00 2.39
N HIS A 126 -16.57 -0.10 1.79
CA HIS A 126 -16.08 -1.30 1.11
C HIS A 126 -15.62 -2.42 2.07
N LEU A 127 -15.35 -2.12 3.34
CA LEU A 127 -15.14 -3.14 4.39
C LEU A 127 -16.33 -4.08 4.54
N ARG A 128 -17.56 -3.63 4.21
CA ARG A 128 -18.76 -4.49 4.16
C ARG A 128 -18.54 -5.71 3.26
N GLY A 129 -17.77 -5.57 2.18
CA GLY A 129 -17.42 -6.66 1.28
C GLY A 129 -16.56 -7.76 1.93
N PHE A 130 -15.75 -7.42 2.93
CA PHE A 130 -14.96 -8.38 3.72
C PHE A 130 -15.79 -9.00 4.86
N VAL A 131 -16.67 -8.23 5.50
CA VAL A 131 -17.64 -8.75 6.49
C VAL A 131 -18.54 -9.82 5.89
N ILE A 132 -19.09 -9.56 4.70
CA ILE A 132 -19.97 -10.49 3.98
C ILE A 132 -19.22 -11.80 3.66
N ASP A 133 -17.97 -11.72 3.19
CA ASP A 133 -17.16 -12.92 2.90
C ASP A 133 -16.84 -13.71 4.17
N ALA A 134 -16.50 -13.04 5.27
CA ALA A 134 -16.18 -13.68 6.54
C ALA A 134 -17.37 -14.47 7.12
N LYS A 135 -18.61 -13.98 6.90
CA LYS A 135 -19.85 -14.68 7.25
C LYS A 135 -20.28 -15.76 6.24
N ASN A 136 -19.91 -15.64 4.97
CA ASN A 136 -20.30 -16.58 3.91
C ASN A 136 -19.40 -17.81 3.74
N ARG A 137 -18.32 -17.96 4.53
CA ARG A 137 -17.40 -19.11 4.45
C ARG A 137 -18.06 -20.42 4.92
N ALA A 138 -17.45 -21.55 4.55
CA ALA A 138 -17.79 -22.88 5.10
C ALA A 138 -17.58 -22.97 6.64
N THR A 139 -16.89 -22.01 7.25
CA THR A 139 -16.87 -21.79 8.70
C THR A 139 -16.98 -20.28 8.96
N PRO A 140 -18.21 -19.77 9.19
CA PRO A 140 -18.45 -18.35 9.39
C PRO A 140 -17.67 -17.79 10.58
N THR A 141 -17.17 -16.56 10.44
CA THR A 141 -16.49 -15.81 11.50
C THR A 141 -16.81 -14.32 11.38
N PRO A 142 -16.86 -13.55 12.49
CA PRO A 142 -16.81 -12.10 12.43
C PRO A 142 -15.48 -11.64 11.81
N LEU A 143 -15.47 -10.50 11.12
CA LEU A 143 -14.24 -9.90 10.60
C LEU A 143 -13.40 -9.35 11.76
N ASP A 144 -12.15 -9.80 11.88
CA ASP A 144 -11.21 -9.29 12.86
C ASP A 144 -10.57 -7.98 12.38
N ILE A 145 -10.74 -6.92 13.17
CA ILE A 145 -10.13 -5.61 12.97
C ILE A 145 -9.35 -5.25 14.23
N ILE A 146 -8.04 -5.04 14.08
CA ILE A 146 -7.15 -4.53 15.12
C ILE A 146 -6.93 -3.05 14.83
N SER A 147 -6.96 -2.20 15.86
CA SER A 147 -6.65 -0.77 15.75
C SER A 147 -5.71 -0.32 16.86
N LEU A 148 -4.78 0.55 16.50
CA LEU A 148 -3.94 1.30 17.45
C LEU A 148 -4.53 2.69 17.75
N ASN A 149 -5.62 3.07 17.09
CA ASN A 149 -6.14 4.42 17.15
C ASN A 149 -7.22 4.56 18.23
N TYR A 150 -7.17 5.68 18.96
CA TYR A 150 -8.19 6.05 19.96
C TYR A 150 -9.58 6.34 19.35
N ASP A 151 -9.65 6.58 18.03
CA ASP A 151 -10.80 7.12 17.30
C ASP A 151 -12.00 6.19 17.13
N THR A 152 -13.15 6.75 16.77
CA THR A 152 -14.42 6.01 16.61
C THR A 152 -14.74 5.55 15.18
N CYS A 153 -13.77 5.48 14.25
CA CYS A 153 -14.05 5.19 12.83
C CYS A 153 -14.82 3.88 12.61
N ILE A 154 -14.40 2.80 13.26
CA ILE A 154 -15.03 1.48 13.09
C ILE A 154 -16.38 1.42 13.81
N GLU A 155 -16.52 2.04 14.99
CA GLU A 155 -17.81 2.16 15.66
C GLU A 155 -18.84 2.93 14.82
N GLN A 156 -18.44 4.02 14.15
CA GLN A 156 -19.32 4.77 13.26
C GLN A 156 -19.63 4.02 11.97
N PHE A 157 -18.65 3.34 11.36
CA PHE A 157 -18.87 2.46 10.21
C PHE A 157 -19.94 1.39 10.51
N CYS A 158 -19.85 0.76 11.69
CA CYS A 158 -20.84 -0.21 12.13
C CYS A 158 -22.23 0.42 12.30
N ASN A 159 -22.30 1.59 12.94
CA ASN A 159 -23.54 2.34 13.16
C ASN A 159 -24.25 2.72 11.84
N ILE A 160 -23.50 3.26 10.86
CA ILE A 160 -24.02 3.72 9.55
C ILE A 160 -24.53 2.56 8.68
N HIS A 161 -23.95 1.37 8.84
CA HIS A 161 -24.27 0.20 8.01
C HIS A 161 -25.08 -0.89 8.73
N GLU A 162 -25.66 -0.57 9.88
CA GLU A 162 -26.50 -1.46 10.71
C GLU A 162 -25.77 -2.77 11.11
N MET A 163 -24.45 -2.69 11.29
CA MET A 163 -23.58 -3.84 11.63
C MET A 163 -23.28 -3.93 13.12
N SER A 164 -23.20 -5.16 13.62
CA SER A 164 -22.89 -5.48 15.01
C SER A 164 -21.40 -5.71 15.23
N TYR A 165 -20.82 -5.10 16.26
CA TYR A 165 -19.42 -5.32 16.62
C TYR A 165 -19.24 -5.66 18.10
N GLN A 166 -18.10 -6.27 18.44
CA GLN A 166 -17.68 -6.56 19.81
C GLN A 166 -16.27 -6.00 20.02
N ASP A 167 -16.09 -5.13 21.01
CA ASP A 167 -14.80 -4.50 21.35
C ASP A 167 -14.28 -4.83 22.75
N GLY A 168 -14.78 -5.91 23.34
CA GLY A 168 -14.39 -6.34 24.69
C GLY A 168 -15.27 -5.82 25.81
N PHE A 169 -16.32 -5.04 25.51
CA PHE A 169 -17.17 -4.39 26.53
C PHE A 169 -18.66 -4.77 26.45
N ASP A 170 -19.25 -5.12 27.58
CA ASP A 170 -20.71 -5.23 27.80
C ASP A 170 -21.16 -4.22 28.88
N ILE A 171 -20.90 -2.93 28.61
CA ILE A 171 -20.76 -1.82 29.57
C ILE A 171 -19.44 -1.90 30.32
N TYR A 172 -19.13 -3.01 30.97
CA TYR A 172 -17.85 -3.25 31.66
C TYR A 172 -16.89 -4.04 30.77
N TRP A 173 -15.61 -4.13 31.16
CA TRP A 173 -14.66 -5.01 30.48
C TRP A 173 -15.06 -6.49 30.65
N ASN A 174 -15.22 -7.20 29.53
CA ASN A 174 -15.58 -8.60 29.45
C ASN A 174 -15.02 -9.24 28.17
N LEU A 175 -13.86 -9.89 28.27
CA LEU A 175 -13.17 -10.58 27.17
C LEU A 175 -14.04 -11.60 26.42
N LYS A 176 -15.09 -12.15 27.05
CA LYS A 176 -15.98 -13.16 26.42
C LYS A 176 -16.87 -12.58 25.33
N THR A 177 -17.06 -11.27 25.27
CA THR A 177 -17.77 -10.61 24.16
C THR A 177 -17.16 -10.97 22.79
N PHE A 178 -15.83 -11.13 22.71
CA PHE A 178 -15.12 -11.58 21.51
C PHE A 178 -15.32 -13.08 21.14
N GLU A 179 -16.08 -13.84 21.92
CA GLU A 179 -16.46 -15.25 21.64
C GLU A 179 -17.81 -15.34 20.89
N ARG A 180 -18.48 -14.21 20.67
CA ARG A 180 -19.73 -14.10 19.94
C ARG A 180 -19.53 -14.22 18.43
N GLU A 181 -19.93 -15.38 17.88
CA GLU A 181 -19.87 -15.67 16.45
C GLU A 181 -21.03 -15.04 15.65
N ASP A 182 -22.04 -14.45 16.32
CA ASP A 182 -23.14 -13.73 15.69
C ASP A 182 -22.76 -12.32 15.19
N ALA A 183 -21.70 -11.73 15.76
CA ALA A 183 -21.20 -10.41 15.42
C ALA A 183 -20.73 -10.28 13.96
N ASP A 184 -20.78 -9.08 13.39
CA ASP A 184 -20.19 -8.76 12.09
C ASP A 184 -18.68 -8.50 12.20
N ILE A 185 -18.25 -7.79 13.24
CA ILE A 185 -16.87 -7.38 13.49
C ILE A 185 -16.43 -7.70 14.92
N ARG A 186 -15.15 -8.09 15.10
CA ARG A 186 -14.46 -8.06 16.38
C ARG A 186 -13.36 -7.00 16.32
N LEU A 187 -13.47 -5.98 17.16
CA LEU A 187 -12.66 -4.76 17.15
C LEU A 187 -11.69 -4.75 18.34
N TYR A 188 -10.40 -4.93 18.09
CA TYR A 188 -9.37 -4.99 19.13
C TYR A 188 -8.57 -3.69 19.16
N LYS A 189 -8.86 -2.82 20.13
CA LYS A 189 -8.19 -1.52 20.29
C LYS A 189 -7.05 -1.59 21.30
N LEU A 190 -5.81 -1.58 20.83
CA LEU A 190 -4.63 -1.75 21.70
C LEU A 190 -4.32 -0.52 22.55
N HIS A 191 -4.33 0.68 21.96
CA HIS A 191 -4.01 1.91 22.72
C HIS A 191 -5.25 2.44 23.47
N GLY A 192 -6.37 1.72 23.45
CA GLY A 192 -7.62 2.12 24.10
C GLY A 192 -8.57 2.86 23.15
N SER A 193 -9.53 3.59 23.71
CA SER A 193 -10.57 4.27 22.93
C SER A 193 -11.04 5.53 23.66
N VAL A 194 -11.45 6.56 22.93
CA VAL A 194 -12.09 7.74 23.54
C VAL A 194 -13.49 7.46 24.11
N LEU A 195 -14.02 6.25 23.88
CA LEU A 195 -15.23 5.72 24.50
C LEU A 195 -14.97 4.92 25.79
N TRP A 196 -13.70 4.61 26.13
CA TRP A 196 -13.35 3.80 27.30
C TRP A 196 -12.93 4.69 28.48
N TYR A 197 -13.35 4.34 29.69
CA TYR A 197 -13.06 5.11 30.91
C TYR A 197 -12.68 4.16 32.04
N GLN A 198 -11.84 4.64 32.96
CA GLN A 198 -11.54 3.99 34.23
C GLN A 198 -12.18 4.80 35.36
N SER A 199 -12.98 4.17 36.22
CA SER A 199 -13.54 4.84 37.40
C SER A 199 -12.52 4.96 38.54
N ASP A 200 -12.75 5.88 39.47
CA ASP A 200 -11.96 6.04 40.70
C ASP A 200 -11.96 4.80 41.63
N ARG A 201 -12.75 3.77 41.32
CA ARG A 201 -12.74 2.45 41.96
C ARG A 201 -12.00 1.37 41.15
N GLY A 202 -11.38 1.74 40.02
CA GLY A 202 -10.65 0.83 39.14
C GLY A 202 -11.50 0.07 38.11
N ASN A 203 -12.81 0.35 38.01
CA ASN A 203 -13.68 -0.31 37.03
C ASN A 203 -13.41 0.24 35.62
N PHE A 204 -13.27 -0.64 34.63
CA PHE A 204 -13.19 -0.27 33.21
C PHE A 204 -14.59 -0.29 32.59
N ILE A 205 -14.98 0.84 31.97
CA ILE A 205 -16.36 1.08 31.50
C ILE A 205 -16.33 1.72 30.11
N LYS A 206 -17.19 1.25 29.20
CA LYS A 206 -17.43 1.88 27.89
C LYS A 206 -18.67 2.79 27.95
N LEU A 207 -18.51 4.05 27.56
CA LEU A 207 -19.56 5.08 27.63
C LEU A 207 -19.66 5.82 26.28
N PRO A 208 -20.66 5.49 25.43
CA PRO A 208 -20.88 6.13 24.14
C PRO A 208 -21.60 7.47 24.31
N ILE A 209 -20.91 8.47 24.88
CA ILE A 209 -21.43 9.81 25.13
C ILE A 209 -20.64 10.88 24.36
N LEU A 210 -21.35 11.86 23.80
CA LEU A 210 -20.76 13.11 23.32
C LEU A 210 -20.47 14.00 24.54
N SER A 211 -19.19 14.18 24.82
CA SER A 211 -18.67 14.97 25.94
C SER A 211 -17.22 15.32 25.60
N GLU A 212 -16.84 16.60 25.71
CA GLU A 212 -15.47 17.04 25.40
C GLU A 212 -14.51 16.78 26.57
N ASP A 213 -15.00 16.82 27.82
CA ASP A 213 -14.21 16.50 29.00
C ASP A 213 -13.72 15.05 29.02
N SER A 214 -12.41 14.86 29.23
CA SER A 214 -11.80 13.56 29.49
C SER A 214 -12.13 13.00 30.88
N LYS A 215 -12.81 13.77 31.75
CA LYS A 215 -13.20 13.39 33.12
C LYS A 215 -14.67 13.70 33.37
N ILE A 216 -15.43 12.69 33.77
CA ILE A 216 -16.88 12.75 33.95
C ILE A 216 -17.30 12.20 35.32
N GLN A 217 -18.51 12.53 35.78
CA GLN A 217 -19.11 11.91 36.97
C GLN A 217 -20.19 10.91 36.57
N LEU A 218 -20.12 9.70 37.12
CA LEU A 218 -21.09 8.63 36.90
C LEU A 218 -22.29 8.76 37.86
N PHE A 219 -23.40 8.09 37.51
CA PHE A 219 -24.59 8.03 38.39
C PHE A 219 -24.28 7.43 39.78
N SER A 220 -23.28 6.55 39.89
CA SER A 220 -22.78 6.00 41.16
C SER A 220 -21.99 7.00 42.03
N ARG A 221 -21.84 8.25 41.55
CA ARG A 221 -21.02 9.35 42.08
C ARG A 221 -19.50 9.14 42.02
N GLU A 222 -19.05 8.02 41.47
CA GLU A 222 -17.66 7.82 41.03
C GLU A 222 -17.33 8.82 39.93
N TYR A 223 -16.11 9.33 39.92
CA TYR A 223 -15.54 9.96 38.74
C TYR A 223 -14.93 8.90 37.84
N ALA A 224 -14.99 9.13 36.52
CA ALA A 224 -14.33 8.29 35.54
C ALA A 224 -13.51 9.14 34.57
N GLU A 225 -12.29 8.70 34.30
CA GLU A 225 -11.35 9.36 33.39
C GLU A 225 -11.12 8.52 32.15
N ASN A 226 -10.98 9.18 31.00
CA ASN A 226 -10.78 8.50 29.73
C ASN A 226 -9.46 7.71 29.69
N LEU A 227 -9.58 6.46 29.25
CA LEU A 227 -8.55 5.43 29.23
C LEU A 227 -7.80 5.44 27.90
N MET A 228 -6.90 6.41 27.76
CA MET A 228 -5.82 6.37 26.76
C MET A 228 -4.66 5.55 27.33
N LEU A 229 -4.27 4.51 26.61
CA LEU A 229 -3.08 3.71 26.85
C LEU A 229 -1.97 4.20 25.90
N TYR A 230 -0.73 4.19 26.38
CA TYR A 230 0.45 4.64 25.63
C TYR A 230 1.70 3.90 26.15
N PRO A 231 2.67 3.52 25.30
CA PRO A 231 3.77 2.66 25.71
C PRO A 231 4.82 3.37 26.57
N MET A 232 5.12 2.82 27.75
CA MET A 232 6.48 2.45 28.22
C MET A 232 6.53 2.19 29.73
N GLN A 233 5.77 2.90 30.56
CA GLN A 233 5.71 2.66 32.02
C GLN A 233 4.40 2.03 32.52
N LYS A 234 3.26 2.22 31.84
CA LYS A 234 1.97 1.57 32.19
C LYS A 234 1.88 0.11 31.72
N TRP A 235 2.97 -0.65 31.89
CA TRP A 235 3.00 -2.11 31.80
C TRP A 235 2.73 -2.79 33.15
N ASP A 236 2.22 -2.04 34.13
CA ASP A 236 1.36 -2.61 35.17
C ASP A 236 0.35 -3.57 34.53
N TYR A 237 0.12 -4.72 35.17
CA TYR A 237 -0.58 -5.87 34.59
C TYR A 237 -2.11 -5.69 34.49
N ALA A 238 -2.55 -4.50 34.09
CA ALA A 238 -3.94 -4.12 33.95
C ALA A 238 -4.57 -4.72 32.68
N GLU A 239 -5.70 -5.39 32.88
CA GLU A 239 -6.78 -5.44 31.88
C GLU A 239 -7.18 -4.00 31.49
N PRO A 240 -7.63 -3.71 30.26
CA PRO A 240 -7.80 -4.62 29.12
C PRO A 240 -6.51 -5.06 28.39
N LEU A 241 -5.41 -4.30 28.53
CA LEU A 241 -4.29 -4.32 27.57
C LEU A 241 -3.64 -5.70 27.41
N LEU A 242 -3.33 -6.36 28.52
CA LEU A 242 -2.62 -7.65 28.50
C LEU A 242 -3.45 -8.75 27.79
N GLU A 243 -4.76 -8.79 28.03
CA GLU A 243 -5.65 -9.77 27.41
C GLU A 243 -5.82 -9.51 25.91
N LEU A 244 -5.97 -8.24 25.51
CA LEU A 244 -6.02 -7.83 24.10
C LEU A 244 -4.73 -8.25 23.36
N MET A 245 -3.56 -8.00 23.96
CA MET A 245 -2.26 -8.38 23.41
C MET A 245 -2.10 -9.90 23.24
N VAL A 246 -2.52 -10.69 24.24
CA VAL A 246 -2.53 -12.16 24.15
C VAL A 246 -3.50 -12.64 23.07
N ARG A 247 -4.72 -12.06 23.00
CA ARG A 247 -5.74 -12.45 22.03
C ARG A 247 -5.35 -12.07 20.60
N ILE A 248 -4.78 -10.89 20.37
CA ILE A 248 -4.22 -10.48 19.08
C ILE A 248 -3.08 -11.40 18.63
N LYS A 249 -2.13 -11.73 19.53
CA LYS A 249 -1.08 -12.71 19.21
C LYS A 249 -1.67 -14.08 18.84
N GLY A 250 -2.73 -14.51 19.54
CA GLY A 250 -3.54 -15.67 19.20
C GLY A 250 -4.18 -15.60 17.81
N LEU A 251 -4.80 -14.47 17.48
CA LEU A 251 -5.51 -14.23 16.21
C LEU A 251 -4.57 -14.15 15.01
N ILE A 252 -3.43 -13.47 15.09
CA ILE A 252 -2.52 -13.36 13.92
C ILE A 252 -1.80 -14.71 13.69
N GLN A 253 -1.38 -15.40 14.76
CA GLN A 253 -0.63 -16.66 14.65
C GLN A 253 -1.51 -17.89 14.32
N SER A 254 -2.83 -17.82 14.48
CA SER A 254 -3.68 -19.00 14.28
C SER A 254 -3.73 -19.42 12.81
N LYS A 255 -3.66 -20.73 12.59
CA LYS A 255 -3.83 -21.38 11.28
C LYS A 255 -5.30 -21.56 10.98
N ILE A 256 -5.66 -21.54 9.70
CA ILE A 256 -7.04 -21.68 9.22
C ILE A 256 -7.10 -22.90 8.31
N ARG A 257 -8.15 -23.73 8.45
CA ARG A 257 -8.44 -24.88 7.60
C ARG A 257 -9.95 -24.95 7.44
N GLU A 258 -10.42 -24.87 6.21
CA GLU A 258 -11.87 -24.93 5.94
C GLU A 258 -12.39 -26.37 6.00
N LEU A 259 -13.70 -26.52 6.23
CA LEU A 259 -14.36 -27.82 6.20
C LEU A 259 -14.35 -28.38 4.78
N GLY A 260 -13.41 -29.29 4.52
CA GLY A 260 -13.19 -29.93 3.21
C GLY A 260 -11.86 -29.59 2.55
N GLU A 261 -11.08 -28.62 3.07
CA GLU A 261 -9.70 -28.39 2.61
C GLU A 261 -8.72 -29.28 3.39
N GLU A 262 -7.94 -30.11 2.68
CA GLU A 262 -6.87 -30.93 3.29
C GLU A 262 -5.66 -30.08 3.72
N SER A 263 -5.43 -28.96 3.05
CA SER A 263 -4.32 -28.03 3.32
C SER A 263 -4.78 -26.86 4.20
N GLU A 264 -3.84 -26.27 4.94
CA GLU A 264 -4.07 -25.00 5.63
C GLU A 264 -4.29 -23.88 4.60
N SER A 265 -5.35 -23.11 4.80
CA SER A 265 -5.71 -21.97 3.96
C SER A 265 -4.82 -20.76 4.25
N LEU A 266 -4.58 -19.95 3.22
CA LEU A 266 -3.80 -18.71 3.31
C LEU A 266 -4.43 -17.71 4.27
N LYS A 267 -3.63 -16.84 4.88
CA LYS A 267 -4.09 -15.83 5.83
C LYS A 267 -3.45 -14.47 5.55
N PHE A 268 -4.25 -13.43 5.57
CA PHE A 268 -3.84 -12.08 5.17
C PHE A 268 -3.99 -11.10 6.31
N LEU A 269 -2.90 -10.46 6.71
CA LEU A 269 -2.91 -9.32 7.63
C LEU A 269 -2.78 -8.04 6.80
N ILE A 270 -3.87 -7.29 6.67
CA ILE A 270 -3.91 -6.03 5.93
C ILE A 270 -3.58 -4.90 6.90
N VAL A 271 -2.36 -4.41 6.83
CA VAL A 271 -1.81 -3.33 7.67
C VAL A 271 -2.01 -2.00 6.95
N VAL A 272 -2.65 -1.04 7.60
CA VAL A 272 -3.05 0.24 7.01
C VAL A 272 -2.51 1.39 7.84
N GLY A 273 -1.71 2.28 7.23
CA GLY A 273 -1.27 3.52 7.86
C GLY A 273 -0.49 3.32 9.18
N TYR A 274 0.29 2.24 9.28
CA TYR A 274 1.05 1.86 10.47
C TYR A 274 2.53 1.64 10.12
N SER A 275 3.41 2.43 10.77
CA SER A 275 4.83 2.57 10.44
C SER A 275 5.77 1.66 11.25
N PHE A 276 5.23 0.66 11.95
CA PHE A 276 5.98 -0.34 12.75
C PHE A 276 7.01 0.25 13.74
N ARG A 277 6.73 1.43 14.33
CA ARG A 277 7.53 2.01 15.43
C ARG A 277 7.49 1.13 16.68
N ASP A 278 6.33 0.56 17.01
CA ASP A 278 6.13 -0.24 18.22
C ASP A 278 6.86 -1.58 18.17
N GLU A 279 8.07 -1.59 18.72
CA GLU A 279 8.92 -2.79 18.89
C GLU A 279 8.14 -4.00 19.41
N HIS A 280 7.25 -3.80 20.38
CA HIS A 280 6.47 -4.86 21.00
C HIS A 280 5.40 -5.46 20.06
N ILE A 281 4.72 -4.62 19.28
CA ILE A 281 3.73 -5.02 18.26
C ILE A 281 4.44 -5.67 17.07
N LYS A 282 5.52 -5.06 16.57
CA LYS A 282 6.36 -5.60 15.50
C LYS A 282 6.85 -7.02 15.82
N LYS A 283 7.33 -7.24 17.05
CA LYS A 283 7.74 -8.56 17.55
C LYS A 283 6.58 -9.56 17.63
N ILE A 284 5.35 -9.13 17.95
CA ILE A 284 4.16 -10.01 17.86
C ILE A 284 3.88 -10.44 16.42
N VAL A 285 3.94 -9.52 15.47
CA VAL A 285 3.71 -9.81 14.04
C VAL A 285 4.78 -10.76 13.49
N TRP A 286 6.05 -10.56 13.82
CA TRP A 286 7.13 -11.50 13.47
C TRP A 286 6.98 -12.88 14.12
N ASP A 287 6.61 -12.97 15.40
CA ASP A 287 6.36 -14.23 16.10
C ASP A 287 5.18 -15.00 15.47
N ALA A 288 4.14 -14.28 15.07
CA ALA A 288 2.99 -14.86 14.38
C ALA A 288 3.38 -15.38 13.00
N ALA A 289 4.17 -14.63 12.22
CA ALA A 289 4.71 -15.08 10.94
C ALA A 289 5.63 -16.31 11.07
N ARG A 290 6.42 -16.40 12.14
CA ARG A 290 7.24 -17.58 12.45
C ARG A 290 6.41 -18.83 12.76
N ARG A 291 5.24 -18.67 13.39
CA ARG A 291 4.32 -19.77 13.75
C ARG A 291 3.37 -20.15 12.62
N ASN A 292 3.02 -19.20 11.75
CA ASN A 292 2.13 -19.38 10.63
C ASN A 292 2.84 -19.08 9.30
N THR A 293 3.32 -20.12 8.62
CA THR A 293 3.93 -20.04 7.29
C THR A 293 2.93 -19.69 6.18
N LYS A 294 1.62 -19.77 6.44
CA LYS A 294 0.54 -19.34 5.55
C LYS A 294 0.12 -17.87 5.75
N LEU A 295 0.72 -17.16 6.70
CA LEU A 295 0.51 -15.72 6.89
C LEU A 295 1.26 -14.92 5.82
N TYR A 296 0.55 -14.01 5.17
CA TYR A 296 1.07 -12.97 4.30
C TYR A 296 0.60 -11.61 4.81
N VAL A 297 1.41 -10.58 4.62
CA VAL A 297 1.10 -9.21 5.07
C VAL A 297 0.93 -8.31 3.85
N ILE A 298 -0.10 -7.48 3.83
CA ILE A 298 -0.31 -6.42 2.84
C ILE A 298 -0.17 -5.10 3.59
N ILE A 299 0.87 -4.31 3.30
CA ILE A 299 1.09 -2.98 3.89
C ILE A 299 0.54 -1.94 2.92
N ILE A 300 -0.39 -1.11 3.40
CA ILE A 300 -1.03 -0.01 2.68
C ILE A 300 -0.62 1.30 3.37
N ASP A 301 0.33 1.99 2.78
CA ASP A 301 0.86 3.28 3.23
C ASP A 301 1.63 3.91 2.05
N PRO A 302 1.60 5.23 1.84
CA PRO A 302 2.42 5.88 0.81
C PRO A 302 3.93 5.57 0.89
N ASN A 303 4.43 5.11 2.05
CA ASN A 303 5.82 4.72 2.31
C ASN A 303 5.97 3.21 2.57
N ALA A 304 5.03 2.38 2.09
CA ALA A 304 4.98 0.94 2.39
C ALA A 304 6.27 0.18 2.06
N TYR A 305 7.03 0.61 1.04
CA TYR A 305 8.33 0.02 0.69
C TYR A 305 9.39 0.28 1.75
N GLN A 306 9.49 1.51 2.26
CA GLN A 306 10.41 1.91 3.33
C GLN A 306 10.02 1.20 4.62
N ILE A 307 8.73 1.21 4.98
CA ILE A 307 8.21 0.49 6.15
C ILE A 307 8.55 -1.01 6.08
N TYR A 308 8.45 -1.64 4.90
CA TYR A 308 8.88 -3.02 4.73
C TYR A 308 10.39 -3.18 4.91
N HIS A 309 11.20 -2.51 4.09
CA HIS A 309 12.66 -2.73 4.03
C HIS A 309 13.39 -2.30 5.30
N ASP A 310 13.05 -1.13 5.85
CA ASP A 310 13.78 -0.51 6.95
C ASP A 310 13.34 -1.04 8.32
N ARG A 311 12.12 -1.62 8.43
CA ARG A 311 11.50 -1.95 9.72
C ARG A 311 10.91 -3.35 9.85
N VAL A 312 10.58 -4.07 8.76
CA VAL A 312 9.85 -5.36 8.84
C VAL A 312 10.62 -6.53 8.20
N LYS A 313 11.46 -6.27 7.19
CA LYS A 313 12.18 -7.28 6.39
C LYS A 313 13.31 -7.98 7.15
N TYR A 314 13.89 -7.33 8.15
CA TYR A 314 15.00 -7.84 8.98
C TYR A 314 14.64 -7.78 10.47
N TYR A 315 15.19 -8.66 11.29
CA TYR A 315 14.99 -8.68 12.74
C TYR A 315 15.81 -7.61 13.48
N ASP A 316 16.97 -7.30 12.91
CA ASP A 316 17.98 -6.36 13.36
C ASP A 316 18.02 -5.12 12.44
N SER A 317 18.71 -4.08 12.90
CA SER A 317 18.90 -2.82 12.14
C SER A 317 20.10 -2.84 11.19
N GLU A 318 20.88 -3.93 11.15
CA GLU A 318 22.10 -4.04 10.35
C GLU A 318 21.84 -4.78 9.01
N GLY A 319 20.71 -5.47 8.91
CA GLY A 319 20.25 -6.19 7.72
C GLY A 319 20.72 -7.64 7.64
N GLU A 320 21.27 -8.20 8.72
CA GLU A 320 21.90 -9.52 8.70
C GLU A 320 20.86 -10.66 8.76
N ILE A 321 19.83 -10.53 9.60
CA ILE A 321 18.90 -11.61 9.91
C ILE A 321 17.53 -11.31 9.28
N ALA A 322 17.32 -11.80 8.06
CA ALA A 322 16.04 -11.73 7.38
C ALA A 322 14.90 -12.26 8.27
N SER A 323 13.82 -11.49 8.39
CA SER A 323 12.68 -11.83 9.23
C SER A 323 11.86 -12.96 8.61
N HIS A 324 11.03 -13.64 9.42
CA HIS A 324 10.11 -14.66 8.88
C HIS A 324 9.06 -14.07 7.91
N LEU A 325 8.94 -12.74 7.79
CA LEU A 325 8.13 -12.05 6.79
C LEU A 325 8.88 -11.69 5.50
N SER A 326 10.21 -11.84 5.45
CA SER A 326 10.97 -11.62 4.20
C SER A 326 10.44 -12.52 3.09
N GLY A 327 10.09 -11.94 1.94
CA GLY A 327 9.41 -12.66 0.85
C GLY A 327 7.99 -13.13 1.18
N ARG A 328 7.29 -12.48 2.14
CA ARG A 328 5.87 -12.67 2.48
C ARG A 328 5.12 -11.36 2.76
N VAL A 329 5.66 -10.23 2.29
CA VAL A 329 5.03 -8.90 2.37
C VAL A 329 4.74 -8.36 0.96
N ILE A 330 3.54 -7.81 0.79
CA ILE A 330 3.12 -7.02 -0.37
C ILE A 330 3.05 -5.58 0.14
N TYR A 331 3.75 -4.65 -0.52
CA TYR A 331 3.78 -3.23 -0.15
C TYR A 331 3.09 -2.41 -1.22
N LEU A 332 2.02 -1.72 -0.85
CA LEU A 332 1.13 -0.96 -1.73
C LEU A 332 1.28 0.53 -1.43
N PRO A 333 2.03 1.30 -2.25
CA PRO A 333 2.40 2.70 -2.00
C PRO A 333 1.26 3.68 -2.33
N TYR A 334 0.10 3.46 -1.72
CA TYR A 334 -1.15 4.18 -1.99
C TYR A 334 -1.83 4.60 -0.68
N LYS A 335 -2.75 5.56 -0.73
CA LYS A 335 -3.61 5.82 0.42
C LYS A 335 -4.73 4.79 0.52
N PHE A 336 -5.30 4.63 1.71
CA PHE A 336 -6.26 3.57 1.97
C PHE A 336 -7.60 3.82 1.27
N GLU A 337 -8.11 5.04 1.36
CA GLU A 337 -9.35 5.51 0.73
C GLU A 337 -9.32 5.40 -0.80
N GLU A 338 -8.13 5.45 -1.41
CA GLU A 338 -7.93 5.30 -2.86
C GLU A 338 -8.10 3.84 -3.31
N ILE A 339 -7.61 2.86 -2.52
CA ILE A 339 -7.57 1.44 -2.95
C ILE A 339 -8.55 0.49 -2.24
N VAL A 340 -9.14 0.87 -1.10
CA VAL A 340 -10.03 -0.01 -0.30
C VAL A 340 -11.23 -0.56 -1.10
N SER A 341 -11.64 0.17 -2.15
CA SER A 341 -12.70 -0.24 -3.09
C SER A 341 -12.35 -1.46 -3.96
N ILE A 342 -11.08 -1.61 -4.34
CA ILE A 342 -10.58 -2.68 -5.22
C ILE A 342 -9.79 -3.75 -4.46
N LEU A 343 -9.28 -3.41 -3.26
CA LEU A 343 -8.44 -4.24 -2.40
C LEU A 343 -8.91 -5.71 -2.26
N LYS A 344 -10.21 -5.94 -2.14
CA LYS A 344 -10.80 -7.29 -2.06
C LYS A 344 -10.59 -8.10 -3.35
N ASN A 345 -11.07 -7.56 -4.46
CA ASN A 345 -11.21 -8.29 -5.72
C ASN A 345 -9.88 -8.33 -6.50
N ASP A 346 -9.17 -7.21 -6.51
CA ASP A 346 -8.05 -6.99 -7.43
C ASP A 346 -6.70 -7.34 -6.78
N TYR A 347 -6.62 -7.29 -5.44
CA TYR A 347 -5.43 -7.65 -4.68
C TYR A 347 -5.63 -8.96 -3.90
N VAL A 348 -6.53 -9.03 -2.91
CA VAL A 348 -6.63 -10.20 -2.02
C VAL A 348 -7.05 -11.48 -2.76
N SER A 349 -8.02 -11.40 -3.69
CA SER A 349 -8.43 -12.57 -4.50
C SER A 349 -7.29 -13.05 -5.41
N ASN A 350 -6.69 -12.15 -6.18
CA ASN A 350 -5.57 -12.46 -7.07
C ASN A 350 -4.34 -12.99 -6.31
N LEU A 351 -4.05 -12.45 -5.12
CA LEU A 351 -2.96 -12.92 -4.26
C LEU A 351 -3.22 -14.35 -3.75
N ASN A 352 -4.45 -14.63 -3.30
CA ASN A 352 -4.86 -15.97 -2.87
C ASN A 352 -4.81 -16.98 -4.03
N GLU A 353 -5.22 -16.60 -5.24
CA GLU A 353 -5.08 -17.44 -6.44
C GLU A 353 -3.60 -17.68 -6.79
N GLY A 354 -2.81 -16.61 -6.90
CA GLY A 354 -1.40 -16.68 -7.31
C GLY A 354 -0.55 -17.52 -6.36
N ILE A 355 -0.73 -17.39 -5.04
CA ILE A 355 -0.02 -18.22 -4.06
C ILE A 355 -0.52 -19.68 -4.11
N ARG A 356 -1.83 -19.94 -4.22
CA ARG A 356 -2.36 -21.30 -4.40
C ARG A 356 -1.81 -21.97 -5.67
N LEU A 357 -1.61 -21.21 -6.75
CA LEU A 357 -0.97 -21.68 -7.97
C LEU A 357 0.54 -21.93 -7.79
N VAL A 358 1.28 -21.08 -7.08
CA VAL A 358 2.69 -21.33 -6.73
C VAL A 358 2.84 -22.61 -5.91
N GLU A 359 2.00 -22.82 -4.90
CA GLU A 359 2.04 -24.02 -4.06
C GLU A 359 1.68 -25.29 -4.83
N LYS A 360 0.76 -25.20 -5.80
CA LYS A 360 0.49 -26.30 -6.75
C LYS A 360 1.69 -26.55 -7.66
N CYS A 361 2.25 -25.50 -8.25
CA CYS A 361 3.41 -25.59 -9.13
C CYS A 361 4.61 -26.25 -8.42
N GLN A 362 4.90 -25.88 -7.17
CA GLN A 362 5.99 -26.51 -6.41
C GLN A 362 5.67 -27.99 -6.09
N LYS A 363 4.45 -28.31 -5.61
CA LYS A 363 4.05 -29.70 -5.34
C LYS A 363 4.16 -30.60 -6.58
N ASN A 364 3.78 -30.10 -7.76
CA ASN A 364 3.88 -30.85 -9.02
C ASN A 364 5.34 -30.99 -9.48
N GLU A 365 6.19 -29.97 -9.27
CA GLU A 365 7.63 -30.03 -9.55
C GLU A 365 8.35 -31.02 -8.62
N ASP A 366 8.00 -31.05 -7.33
CA ASP A 366 8.56 -31.93 -6.30
C ASP A 366 8.31 -33.43 -6.59
N ILE A 367 7.22 -33.76 -7.31
CA ILE A 367 6.89 -35.12 -7.78
C ILE A 367 7.37 -35.41 -9.21
N GLY A 368 8.03 -34.45 -9.87
CA GLY A 368 8.59 -34.61 -11.22
C GLY A 368 7.60 -34.47 -12.38
N GLU A 369 6.44 -33.84 -12.17
CA GLU A 369 5.52 -33.48 -13.26
C GLU A 369 6.00 -32.24 -14.03
N PHE A 370 5.46 -32.05 -15.24
CA PHE A 370 5.70 -30.84 -16.03
C PHE A 370 4.86 -29.66 -15.51
N VAL A 371 5.52 -28.54 -15.22
CA VAL A 371 4.92 -27.37 -14.54
C VAL A 371 5.05 -26.11 -15.39
N ARG A 372 3.96 -25.35 -15.51
CA ARG A 372 3.93 -24.05 -16.19
C ARG A 372 3.93 -22.92 -15.17
N TRP A 373 5.11 -22.53 -14.73
CA TRP A 373 5.28 -21.42 -13.79
C TRP A 373 4.73 -20.08 -14.31
N THR A 374 4.57 -19.90 -15.63
CA THR A 374 3.90 -18.72 -16.20
C THR A 374 2.44 -18.55 -15.77
N GLU A 375 1.73 -19.62 -15.41
CA GLU A 375 0.32 -19.58 -15.02
C GLU A 375 0.10 -18.81 -13.70
N CYS A 376 1.04 -18.86 -12.75
CA CYS A 376 0.93 -18.14 -11.48
C CYS A 376 1.37 -16.66 -11.57
N ILE A 377 2.15 -16.29 -12.58
CA ILE A 377 2.72 -14.93 -12.70
C ILE A 377 1.63 -13.87 -12.88
N LYS A 378 0.59 -14.14 -13.68
CA LYS A 378 -0.50 -13.17 -13.94
C LYS A 378 -1.23 -12.74 -12.66
N PRO A 379 -1.82 -13.64 -11.84
CA PRO A 379 -2.48 -13.22 -10.59
C PRO A 379 -1.50 -12.60 -9.58
N LEU A 380 -0.24 -13.03 -9.54
CA LEU A 380 0.78 -12.42 -8.67
C LEU A 380 1.12 -10.96 -9.08
N ILE A 381 1.25 -10.67 -10.39
CA ILE A 381 1.50 -9.30 -10.86
C ILE A 381 0.25 -8.42 -10.77
N ASP A 382 -0.96 -8.99 -10.95
CA ASP A 382 -2.20 -8.25 -10.74
C ASP A 382 -2.30 -7.76 -9.28
N ALA A 383 -2.00 -8.63 -8.31
CA ALA A 383 -1.90 -8.29 -6.88
C ALA A 383 -0.61 -7.56 -6.45
N GLU A 384 0.22 -7.10 -7.41
CA GLU A 384 1.47 -6.33 -7.19
C GLU A 384 2.51 -7.01 -6.30
N TYR A 385 2.56 -8.34 -6.32
CA TYR A 385 3.50 -9.12 -5.53
C TYR A 385 4.89 -9.24 -6.19
N HIS A 386 5.53 -8.09 -6.41
CA HIS A 386 6.72 -7.92 -7.24
C HIS A 386 7.91 -8.80 -6.83
N GLU A 387 8.23 -8.88 -5.53
CA GLU A 387 9.35 -9.69 -5.01
C GLU A 387 9.18 -11.20 -5.32
N MET A 388 7.94 -11.71 -5.30
CA MET A 388 7.63 -13.10 -5.66
C MET A 388 7.71 -13.33 -7.18
N VAL A 389 7.15 -12.40 -7.98
CA VAL A 389 7.22 -12.46 -9.45
C VAL A 389 8.68 -12.48 -9.93
N GLU A 390 9.52 -11.57 -9.42
CA GLU A 390 10.94 -11.55 -9.72
C GLU A 390 11.65 -12.85 -9.34
N ASN A 391 11.39 -13.38 -8.13
CA ASN A 391 12.02 -14.61 -7.66
C ASN A 391 11.66 -15.81 -8.56
N ILE A 392 10.39 -15.95 -8.96
CA ILE A 392 9.98 -17.04 -9.86
C ILE A 392 10.65 -16.90 -11.23
N ILE A 393 10.68 -15.69 -11.81
CA ILE A 393 11.34 -15.45 -13.11
C ILE A 393 12.83 -15.76 -13.05
N LYS A 394 13.52 -15.32 -11.98
CA LYS A 394 14.97 -15.53 -11.78
C LYS A 394 15.30 -17.00 -11.49
N THR A 395 14.58 -17.64 -10.59
CA THR A 395 14.86 -19.00 -10.10
C THR A 395 14.40 -20.10 -11.07
N LYS A 396 13.29 -19.89 -11.80
CA LYS A 396 12.76 -20.85 -12.78
C LYS A 396 13.16 -20.53 -14.23
N ASN A 397 13.84 -19.40 -14.47
CA ASN A 397 14.36 -18.97 -15.78
C ASN A 397 13.30 -18.84 -16.91
N ILE A 398 12.03 -18.63 -16.53
CA ILE A 398 10.88 -18.60 -17.46
C ILE A 398 10.76 -17.33 -18.32
N MET A 399 11.75 -16.43 -18.30
CA MET A 399 11.70 -15.17 -19.05
C MET A 399 11.46 -15.37 -20.57
N LYS A 400 11.89 -16.50 -21.13
CA LYS A 400 11.68 -16.87 -22.54
C LYS A 400 10.33 -17.54 -22.83
N GLU A 401 9.56 -17.86 -21.79
CA GLU A 401 8.22 -18.48 -21.90
C GLU A 401 7.08 -17.47 -21.72
N LEU A 402 7.40 -16.25 -21.28
CA LEU A 402 6.45 -15.15 -21.15
C LEU A 402 6.02 -14.66 -22.54
N ASP A 403 4.71 -14.54 -22.76
CA ASP A 403 4.22 -13.77 -23.91
C ASP A 403 4.52 -12.28 -23.74
N TRP A 404 4.56 -11.54 -24.85
CA TRP A 404 4.88 -10.10 -24.86
C TRP A 404 3.92 -9.27 -24.00
N GLY A 405 2.66 -9.68 -23.86
CA GLY A 405 1.65 -8.97 -23.07
C GLY A 405 1.88 -9.15 -21.58
N LEU A 406 2.22 -10.37 -21.15
CA LEU A 406 2.60 -10.66 -19.77
C LEU A 406 3.97 -10.03 -19.41
N ASN A 407 4.96 -10.11 -20.29
CA ASN A 407 6.26 -9.44 -20.13
C ASN A 407 6.11 -7.91 -20.01
N SER A 408 5.30 -7.29 -20.88
CA SER A 408 4.95 -5.87 -20.79
C SER A 408 4.25 -5.55 -19.47
N LYS A 409 3.31 -6.39 -19.02
CA LYS A 409 2.58 -6.18 -17.76
C LYS A 409 3.48 -6.26 -16.52
N ILE A 410 4.41 -7.21 -16.49
CA ILE A 410 5.43 -7.32 -15.44
C ILE A 410 6.29 -6.06 -15.42
N SER A 411 6.85 -5.71 -16.58
CA SER A 411 7.77 -4.59 -16.73
C SER A 411 7.12 -3.26 -16.33
N ILE A 412 5.86 -3.02 -16.70
CA ILE A 412 5.18 -1.76 -16.37
C ILE A 412 4.76 -1.69 -14.89
N LYS A 413 4.20 -2.75 -14.29
CA LYS A 413 3.77 -2.71 -12.87
C LYS A 413 4.96 -2.65 -11.91
N ILE A 414 6.02 -3.44 -12.14
CA ILE A 414 7.24 -3.35 -11.32
C ILE A 414 7.89 -1.96 -11.50
N GLY A 415 8.05 -1.48 -12.73
CA GLY A 415 8.64 -0.16 -13.01
C GLY A 415 7.89 0.99 -12.33
N MET A 416 6.55 0.99 -12.41
CA MET A 416 5.70 2.03 -11.80
C MET A 416 5.69 1.94 -10.27
N SER A 417 5.67 0.74 -9.69
CA SER A 417 5.82 0.55 -8.25
C SER A 417 7.18 1.05 -7.75
N LEU A 418 8.26 0.81 -8.50
CA LEU A 418 9.59 1.36 -8.19
C LEU A 418 9.64 2.89 -8.30
N LEU A 419 8.96 3.50 -9.28
CA LEU A 419 8.84 4.97 -9.37
C LEU A 419 8.12 5.57 -8.14
N LEU A 420 6.98 5.01 -7.73
CA LEU A 420 6.24 5.45 -6.54
C LEU A 420 7.10 5.35 -5.27
N ASN A 421 7.91 4.31 -5.17
CA ASN A 421 8.85 4.07 -4.07
C ASN A 421 10.21 4.83 -4.23
N LYS A 422 10.31 5.76 -5.18
CA LYS A 422 11.49 6.61 -5.47
C LYS A 422 12.76 5.84 -5.86
N GLN A 423 12.61 4.61 -6.36
CA GLN A 423 13.69 3.72 -6.82
C GLN A 423 14.02 3.92 -8.31
N TYR A 424 14.32 5.16 -8.72
CA TYR A 424 14.41 5.56 -10.14
C TYR A 424 15.36 4.68 -10.98
N ASP A 425 16.56 4.37 -10.48
CA ASP A 425 17.56 3.53 -11.20
C ASP A 425 17.11 2.08 -11.42
N GLN A 426 16.22 1.58 -10.55
CA GLN A 426 15.62 0.26 -10.68
C GLN A 426 14.42 0.32 -11.62
N ALA A 427 13.59 1.36 -11.49
CA ALA A 427 12.44 1.62 -12.34
C ALA A 427 12.84 1.75 -13.82
N SER A 428 13.92 2.49 -14.14
CA SER A 428 14.37 2.68 -15.53
C SER A 428 14.55 1.33 -16.23
N LYS A 429 15.27 0.38 -15.62
CA LYS A 429 15.55 -0.94 -16.22
C LYS A 429 14.28 -1.68 -16.64
N TYR A 430 13.23 -1.59 -15.85
CA TYR A 430 11.93 -2.18 -16.17
C TYR A 430 11.15 -1.38 -17.23
N LEU A 431 11.24 -0.05 -17.23
CA LEU A 431 10.67 0.79 -18.30
C LEU A 431 11.42 0.66 -19.63
N ASP A 432 12.71 0.34 -19.58
CA ASP A 432 13.58 0.06 -20.73
C ASP A 432 13.27 -1.33 -21.30
N GLN A 433 13.12 -2.36 -20.44
CA GLN A 433 12.63 -3.69 -20.82
C GLN A 433 11.22 -3.63 -21.42
N PHE A 434 10.31 -2.85 -20.83
CA PHE A 434 8.99 -2.60 -21.37
C PHE A 434 9.08 -2.03 -22.79
N TYR A 435 9.87 -0.96 -22.97
CA TYR A 435 10.01 -0.29 -24.26
C TYR A 435 10.58 -1.25 -25.33
N SER A 436 11.64 -2.00 -25.02
CA SER A 436 12.18 -3.03 -25.93
C SER A 436 11.11 -4.05 -26.32
N THR A 437 10.31 -4.53 -25.36
CA THR A 437 9.25 -5.52 -25.62
C THR A 437 8.19 -4.98 -26.58
N ILE A 438 7.87 -3.68 -26.49
CA ILE A 438 6.92 -3.01 -27.38
C ILE A 438 7.55 -2.71 -28.75
N GLU A 439 8.82 -2.27 -28.79
CA GLU A 439 9.58 -2.06 -30.03
C GLU A 439 9.74 -3.36 -30.82
N ASP A 440 10.03 -4.48 -30.16
CA ASP A 440 10.08 -5.83 -30.73
C ASP A 440 8.71 -6.24 -31.31
N VAL A 441 7.61 -6.03 -30.57
CA VAL A 441 6.25 -6.32 -31.05
C VAL A 441 5.86 -5.50 -32.28
N ILE A 442 6.16 -4.19 -32.28
CA ILE A 442 5.92 -3.32 -33.44
C ILE A 442 6.79 -3.77 -34.63
N THR A 443 8.05 -4.09 -34.35
CA THR A 443 9.03 -4.55 -35.34
C THR A 443 8.62 -5.88 -35.97
N ASP A 444 8.08 -6.84 -35.21
CA ASP A 444 7.59 -8.11 -35.72
C ASP A 444 6.22 -8.00 -36.40
N LEU A 445 5.36 -7.06 -35.99
CA LEU A 445 4.15 -6.70 -36.74
C LEU A 445 4.49 -6.10 -38.11
N ILE A 446 5.55 -5.28 -38.19
CA ILE A 446 6.03 -4.71 -39.46
C ILE A 446 6.73 -5.79 -40.31
N LYS A 447 7.73 -6.49 -39.76
CA LYS A 447 8.51 -7.52 -40.46
C LYS A 447 7.68 -8.75 -40.84
N GLY A 448 6.72 -9.15 -40.02
CA GLY A 448 5.81 -10.27 -40.29
C GLY A 448 4.89 -10.03 -41.48
N ASN A 449 4.59 -8.77 -41.81
CA ASN A 449 3.91 -8.39 -43.05
C ASN A 449 4.86 -8.41 -44.28
N ILE A 450 6.17 -8.35 -44.08
CA ILE A 450 7.19 -8.22 -45.15
C ILE A 450 7.80 -9.58 -45.55
N SER A 451 7.80 -10.61 -44.68
CA SER A 451 8.73 -11.74 -44.80
C SER A 451 8.22 -13.07 -45.38
N GLU A 452 6.91 -13.34 -45.47
CA GLU A 452 6.40 -14.61 -46.05
C GLU A 452 6.08 -14.54 -47.56
N SER A 453 6.14 -13.35 -48.19
CA SER A 453 6.24 -13.22 -49.65
C SER A 453 6.79 -11.85 -50.02
N GLY A 454 7.27 -11.66 -51.26
CA GLY A 454 7.71 -10.35 -51.77
C GLY A 454 6.59 -9.31 -51.97
N TYR A 455 5.42 -9.51 -51.35
CA TYR A 455 4.26 -8.63 -51.35
C TYR A 455 3.65 -8.60 -49.94
N ALA A 456 3.63 -7.40 -49.34
CA ALA A 456 3.01 -7.17 -48.04
C ALA A 456 1.55 -6.72 -48.20
N SER A 457 0.60 -7.64 -48.04
CA SER A 457 -0.84 -7.32 -48.13
C SER A 457 -1.42 -6.91 -46.77
N LEU A 458 -1.47 -5.60 -46.52
CA LEU A 458 -2.19 -5.03 -45.38
C LEU A 458 -3.69 -4.98 -45.66
N GLU A 459 -4.44 -6.04 -45.34
CA GLU A 459 -5.89 -5.94 -45.14
C GLU A 459 -6.20 -5.20 -43.84
N ILE A 460 -6.02 -3.88 -43.89
CA ILE A 460 -6.45 -2.96 -42.84
C ILE A 460 -7.58 -2.10 -43.40
N ASN A 461 -8.82 -2.43 -43.01
CA ASN A 461 -9.99 -1.57 -43.22
C ASN A 461 -9.70 -0.18 -42.62
N SER A 462 -10.27 0.89 -43.17
CA SER A 462 -10.02 2.28 -42.71
C SER A 462 -10.17 2.50 -41.20
N HIS A 463 -11.05 1.73 -40.54
CA HIS A 463 -11.15 1.68 -39.08
C HIS A 463 -9.87 1.19 -38.39
N GLY A 464 -9.31 0.06 -38.84
CA GLY A 464 -8.07 -0.50 -38.30
C GLY A 464 -6.84 0.35 -38.64
N LEU A 465 -6.90 1.18 -39.69
CA LEU A 465 -5.79 2.09 -40.02
C LEU A 465 -5.76 3.24 -39.02
N HIS A 466 -6.93 3.81 -38.71
CA HIS A 466 -7.08 4.77 -37.61
C HIS A 466 -6.79 4.15 -36.23
N GLU A 467 -7.06 2.86 -36.00
CA GLU A 467 -6.62 2.19 -34.76
C GLU A 467 -5.10 2.01 -34.71
N PHE A 468 -4.44 1.68 -35.84
CA PHE A 468 -2.98 1.60 -35.92
C PHE A 468 -2.33 2.98 -35.74
N GLU A 469 -2.82 4.01 -36.44
CA GLU A 469 -2.41 5.41 -36.25
C GLU A 469 -2.60 5.87 -34.80
N ARG A 470 -3.73 5.52 -34.17
CA ARG A 470 -3.99 5.84 -32.76
C ARG A 470 -3.08 5.08 -31.81
N VAL A 471 -2.78 3.81 -32.05
CA VAL A 471 -1.79 3.05 -31.27
C VAL A 471 -0.40 3.69 -31.40
N ILE A 472 0.02 4.08 -32.61
CA ILE A 472 1.29 4.79 -32.83
C ILE A 472 1.30 6.17 -32.15
N ALA A 473 0.19 6.90 -32.15
CA ALA A 473 0.06 8.19 -31.46
C ALA A 473 0.10 8.05 -29.92
N ASP A 474 -0.66 7.10 -29.37
CA ASP A 474 -0.67 6.77 -27.93
C ASP A 474 0.73 6.27 -27.49
N LEU A 475 1.46 5.55 -28.35
CA LEU A 475 2.86 5.14 -28.13
C LEU A 475 3.86 6.30 -28.21
N TYR A 476 3.67 7.25 -29.12
CA TYR A 476 4.50 8.45 -29.23
C TYR A 476 4.34 9.36 -28.02
N ASP A 477 3.11 9.56 -27.54
CA ASP A 477 2.87 10.29 -26.29
C ASP A 477 3.30 9.48 -25.05
N PHE A 478 3.25 8.14 -25.06
CA PHE A 478 3.91 7.28 -24.06
C PHE A 478 5.43 7.57 -24.00
N CYS A 479 6.10 7.65 -25.14
CA CYS A 479 7.54 7.95 -25.22
C CYS A 479 7.87 9.36 -24.67
N LYS A 480 7.04 10.37 -24.95
CA LYS A 480 7.16 11.70 -24.32
C LYS A 480 6.96 11.69 -22.82
N ILE A 481 6.01 10.89 -22.31
CA ILE A 481 5.78 10.74 -20.86
C ILE A 481 7.00 10.05 -20.22
N ARG A 482 7.52 8.96 -20.81
CA ARG A 482 8.76 8.30 -20.35
C ARG A 482 9.95 9.27 -20.32
N HIS A 483 10.15 10.07 -21.37
CA HIS A 483 11.24 11.05 -21.41
C HIS A 483 11.14 12.09 -20.27
N LYS A 484 9.92 12.50 -19.89
CA LYS A 484 9.71 13.31 -18.68
C LYS A 484 9.94 12.52 -17.39
N MET A 485 9.43 11.29 -17.27
CA MET A 485 9.60 10.43 -16.09
C MET A 485 11.06 10.07 -15.78
N CYS A 486 11.92 10.03 -16.80
CA CYS A 486 13.37 9.86 -16.64
C CYS A 486 14.13 11.17 -16.35
N SER A 487 13.47 12.34 -16.34
CA SER A 487 14.11 13.67 -16.16
C SER A 487 14.10 14.22 -14.73
N GLY A 488 13.43 13.54 -13.78
CA GLY A 488 13.62 13.75 -12.34
C GLY A 488 12.79 14.87 -11.68
N SER A 489 11.66 15.27 -12.25
CA SER A 489 10.71 16.18 -11.57
C SER A 489 9.80 15.42 -10.58
N ASP A 490 9.30 16.07 -9.53
CA ASP A 490 8.20 15.50 -8.74
C ASP A 490 6.97 15.22 -9.63
N TYR A 491 6.37 14.03 -9.47
CA TYR A 491 5.29 13.55 -10.34
C TYR A 491 3.93 13.55 -9.65
N ASP A 492 2.92 14.00 -10.38
CA ASP A 492 1.51 13.92 -10.00
C ASP A 492 0.94 12.51 -10.30
N VAL A 493 0.17 11.97 -9.37
CA VAL A 493 -0.58 10.71 -9.50
C VAL A 493 -1.55 10.75 -10.70
N ASP A 494 -2.07 11.92 -11.07
CA ASP A 494 -2.89 12.09 -12.27
C ASP A 494 -2.11 11.78 -13.57
N GLN A 495 -0.82 12.10 -13.65
CA GLN A 495 0.01 11.78 -14.82
C GLN A 495 0.32 10.28 -14.90
N LEU A 496 0.58 9.63 -13.77
CA LEU A 496 0.75 8.17 -13.67
C LEU A 496 -0.56 7.44 -14.03
N THR A 497 -1.70 7.95 -13.56
CA THR A 497 -3.05 7.43 -13.88
C THR A 497 -3.36 7.53 -15.37
N LYS A 498 -3.06 8.68 -16.01
CA LYS A 498 -3.22 8.88 -17.46
C LYS A 498 -2.36 7.91 -18.26
N PHE A 499 -1.11 7.70 -17.86
CA PHE A 499 -0.19 6.75 -18.47
C PHE A 499 -0.70 5.29 -18.38
N ILE A 500 -1.20 4.86 -17.22
CA ILE A 500 -1.82 3.53 -17.05
C ILE A 500 -3.10 3.38 -17.90
N SER A 501 -3.94 4.43 -17.95
CA SER A 501 -5.15 4.44 -18.78
C SER A 501 -4.83 4.29 -20.28
N MET A 502 -3.81 5.00 -20.75
CA MET A 502 -3.35 4.94 -22.15
C MET A 502 -2.72 3.58 -22.48
N PHE A 503 -1.89 3.03 -21.59
CA PHE A 503 -1.35 1.68 -21.74
C PHE A 503 -2.44 0.60 -21.82
N ASN A 504 -3.47 0.68 -20.98
CA ASN A 504 -4.57 -0.28 -21.03
C ASN A 504 -5.35 -0.22 -22.36
N LYS A 505 -5.53 0.98 -22.95
CA LYS A 505 -6.12 1.13 -24.30
C LYS A 505 -5.23 0.49 -25.38
N ILE A 506 -3.91 0.74 -25.36
CA ILE A 506 -2.96 0.08 -26.26
C ILE A 506 -3.07 -1.45 -26.15
N LEU A 507 -3.11 -1.99 -24.93
CA LEU A 507 -3.33 -3.42 -24.69
C LEU A 507 -4.70 -3.93 -25.14
N GLU A 508 -5.75 -3.12 -25.24
CA GLU A 508 -7.03 -3.53 -25.80
C GLU A 508 -7.00 -3.52 -27.33
N TYR A 509 -6.49 -2.46 -27.96
CA TYR A 509 -6.34 -2.38 -29.41
C TYR A 509 -5.51 -3.53 -29.98
N ILE A 510 -4.36 -3.87 -29.39
CA ILE A 510 -3.51 -4.97 -29.91
C ILE A 510 -4.20 -6.35 -29.81
N LYS A 511 -5.15 -6.55 -28.86
CA LYS A 511 -5.92 -7.81 -28.75
C LYS A 511 -6.97 -8.00 -29.85
N ILE A 512 -7.37 -6.92 -30.54
CA ILE A 512 -8.49 -6.92 -31.50
C ILE A 512 -8.00 -7.28 -32.93
N LEU A 513 -6.69 -7.19 -33.19
CA LEU A 513 -6.08 -7.40 -34.52
C LEU A 513 -6.38 -8.79 -35.13
N PRO A 514 -6.84 -8.90 -36.40
CA PRO A 514 -7.26 -10.16 -37.00
C PRO A 514 -6.12 -11.15 -37.31
N LYS A 515 -6.37 -12.46 -37.15
CA LYS A 515 -5.42 -13.53 -37.48
C LYS A 515 -5.52 -14.03 -38.94
N ARG A 516 -4.79 -13.36 -39.85
CA ARG A 516 -4.41 -13.76 -41.24
C ARG A 516 -5.51 -14.02 -42.30
N ARG A 517 -5.50 -13.26 -43.42
CA ARG A 517 -5.63 -13.73 -44.84
C ARG A 517 -5.33 -12.60 -45.87
N GLN A 518 -5.54 -12.82 -47.19
CA GLN A 518 -4.80 -12.17 -48.30
C GLN A 518 -5.67 -11.56 -49.42
N ILE A 519 -5.28 -10.38 -49.97
CA ILE A 519 -5.65 -9.75 -51.28
C ILE A 519 -4.86 -8.41 -51.41
N ASP A 520 -4.51 -7.78 -52.54
CA ASP A 520 -4.32 -8.09 -53.99
C ASP A 520 -3.23 -7.11 -54.53
N PRO A 521 -2.38 -7.44 -55.52
CA PRO A 521 -1.25 -6.59 -55.91
C PRO A 521 -1.53 -5.34 -56.80
N GLN A 522 -2.73 -5.11 -57.36
CA GLN A 522 -2.88 -4.06 -58.41
C GLN A 522 -2.91 -2.60 -57.92
N THR A 523 -2.92 -2.32 -56.61
CA THR A 523 -3.14 -0.96 -56.06
C THR A 523 -1.89 -0.26 -55.49
N TYR A 524 -0.71 -0.88 -55.49
CA TYR A 524 0.47 -0.33 -54.81
C TYR A 524 1.42 0.47 -55.73
N ARG A 525 1.98 1.56 -55.21
CA ARG A 525 3.20 2.23 -55.73
C ARG A 525 4.24 2.29 -54.60
N PRO A 526 5.52 2.01 -54.86
CA PRO A 526 6.56 2.04 -53.83
C PRO A 526 6.97 3.47 -53.45
N LEU A 527 7.46 3.60 -52.21
CA LEU A 527 8.22 4.76 -51.73
C LEU A 527 9.67 4.74 -52.24
N ASP A 528 10.44 5.79 -51.90
CA ASP A 528 11.73 6.14 -52.52
C ASP A 528 12.75 4.97 -52.54
N PRO A 529 13.27 4.57 -53.72
CA PRO A 529 14.30 3.53 -53.85
C PRO A 529 15.60 3.77 -53.09
N TYR A 530 15.97 5.03 -52.81
CA TYR A 530 17.32 5.40 -52.37
C TYR A 530 17.61 5.21 -50.86
N PHE A 531 16.60 4.90 -50.04
CA PHE A 531 16.78 4.72 -48.59
C PHE A 531 17.78 3.60 -48.25
N ASN A 532 17.68 2.46 -48.95
CA ASN A 532 18.53 1.30 -48.71
C ASN A 532 20.00 1.52 -49.10
N GLU A 533 20.28 2.36 -50.10
CA GLU A 533 21.66 2.65 -50.50
C GLU A 533 22.39 3.49 -49.45
N ARG A 534 21.73 4.51 -48.87
CA ARG A 534 22.30 5.33 -47.79
C ARG A 534 22.53 4.54 -46.50
N TYR A 535 21.63 3.62 -46.17
CA TYR A 535 21.81 2.74 -45.00
C TYR A 535 22.93 1.69 -45.23
N ALA A 536 23.25 1.32 -46.47
CA ALA A 536 24.38 0.45 -46.77
C ALA A 536 25.74 1.16 -46.56
N GLU A 537 25.86 2.45 -46.92
CA GLU A 537 27.09 3.24 -46.69
C GLU A 537 27.44 3.43 -45.20
N PHE A 538 26.47 3.24 -44.30
CA PHE A 538 26.62 3.39 -42.84
C PHE A 538 27.41 2.25 -42.18
N ILE A 539 27.37 1.04 -42.76
CA ILE A 539 27.92 -0.18 -42.12
C ILE A 539 29.43 -0.33 -42.31
N ASP A 540 30.01 0.24 -43.36
CA ASP A 540 31.37 -0.10 -43.86
C ASP A 540 32.48 0.92 -43.46
N LYS A 541 32.30 1.72 -42.39
CA LYS A 541 33.27 2.74 -41.96
C LYS A 541 33.58 2.73 -40.47
N ASP A 542 34.55 1.89 -40.09
CA ASP A 542 35.17 1.94 -38.76
C ASP A 542 35.83 3.31 -38.50
N THR A 543 35.32 4.04 -37.52
CA THR A 543 35.69 5.43 -37.19
C THR A 543 35.59 5.73 -35.69
N SER A 544 36.34 6.75 -35.26
CA SER A 544 36.67 7.03 -33.85
C SER A 544 35.53 7.65 -33.03
N THR A 545 35.69 7.55 -31.70
CA THR A 545 34.65 7.80 -30.68
C THR A 545 33.95 9.15 -30.79
N ASP A 546 34.69 10.25 -30.96
CA ASP A 546 34.10 11.59 -31.00
C ASP A 546 33.19 11.77 -32.22
N ARG A 547 33.58 11.19 -33.36
CA ARG A 547 32.78 11.26 -34.59
C ARG A 547 31.53 10.39 -34.52
N LYS A 548 31.50 9.36 -33.66
CA LYS A 548 30.28 8.60 -33.34
C LYS A 548 29.28 9.40 -32.49
N ILE A 549 29.74 10.41 -31.74
CA ILE A 549 28.84 11.32 -30.99
C ILE A 549 28.25 12.36 -31.95
N GLU A 550 29.07 12.92 -32.84
CA GLU A 550 28.64 13.84 -33.90
C GLU A 550 27.65 13.16 -34.88
N LEU A 551 28.00 11.97 -35.40
CA LEU A 551 27.11 11.15 -36.23
C LEU A 551 25.85 10.67 -35.49
N LYS A 552 25.91 10.43 -34.18
CA LYS A 552 24.71 10.12 -33.39
C LYS A 552 23.78 11.33 -33.33
N SER A 553 24.31 12.54 -33.16
CA SER A 553 23.51 13.77 -33.21
C SER A 553 22.93 14.05 -34.61
N GLU A 554 23.66 13.70 -35.68
CA GLU A 554 23.12 13.74 -37.05
C GLU A 554 22.01 12.69 -37.24
N LEU A 555 22.19 11.45 -36.76
CA LEU A 555 21.18 10.40 -36.84
C LEU A 555 19.92 10.74 -36.03
N GLU A 556 20.08 11.28 -34.82
CA GLU A 556 18.98 11.78 -33.98
C GLU A 556 18.29 13.00 -34.59
N SER A 557 18.98 13.84 -35.37
CA SER A 557 18.35 14.89 -36.17
C SER A 557 17.59 14.32 -37.36
N MET A 558 18.20 13.42 -38.13
CA MET A 558 17.58 12.80 -39.31
C MET A 558 16.33 11.99 -38.94
N ILE A 559 16.38 11.19 -37.88
CA ILE A 559 15.21 10.45 -37.37
C ILE A 559 14.09 11.44 -37.00
N LYS A 560 14.42 12.58 -36.40
CA LYS A 560 13.46 13.60 -35.96
C LYS A 560 12.90 14.45 -37.10
N ASP A 561 13.68 14.68 -38.15
CA ASP A 561 13.23 15.31 -39.40
C ASP A 561 12.33 14.37 -40.21
N GLU A 562 12.62 13.06 -40.22
CA GLU A 562 11.76 12.05 -40.85
C GLU A 562 10.49 11.79 -40.01
N GLU A 563 10.56 11.75 -38.68
CA GLU A 563 9.40 11.79 -37.78
C GLU A 563 8.53 13.02 -38.06
N THR A 564 9.15 14.20 -38.18
CA THR A 564 8.44 15.44 -38.49
C THR A 564 7.80 15.41 -39.88
N THR A 565 8.45 14.77 -40.86
CA THR A 565 7.92 14.59 -42.22
C THR A 565 6.74 13.61 -42.22
N ILE A 566 6.86 12.46 -41.53
CA ILE A 566 5.78 11.49 -41.34
C ILE A 566 4.57 12.15 -40.64
N ILE A 567 4.81 12.91 -39.56
CA ILE A 567 3.77 13.68 -38.86
C ILE A 567 3.13 14.72 -39.79
N ARG A 568 3.92 15.42 -40.61
CA ARG A 568 3.39 16.43 -41.55
C ARG A 568 2.52 15.78 -42.63
N ASP A 569 2.94 14.66 -43.18
CA ASP A 569 2.24 13.98 -44.27
C ASP A 569 0.96 13.28 -43.76
N ILE A 570 0.95 12.76 -42.53
CA ILE A 570 -0.29 12.36 -41.80
C ILE A 570 -1.23 13.56 -41.59
N VAL A 571 -0.68 14.74 -41.27
CA VAL A 571 -1.44 16.00 -41.14
C VAL A 571 -1.94 16.55 -42.50
N GLU A 572 -1.35 16.18 -43.63
CA GLU A 572 -1.92 16.48 -44.96
C GLU A 572 -2.98 15.45 -45.38
N LEU A 573 -2.76 14.16 -45.11
CA LEU A 573 -3.77 13.10 -45.36
C LEU A 573 -5.08 13.35 -44.59
N SER A 574 -4.99 13.77 -43.32
CA SER A 574 -6.16 14.15 -42.51
C SER A 574 -6.89 15.43 -42.97
N LYS A 575 -6.28 16.25 -43.83
CA LYS A 575 -6.97 17.38 -44.51
C LYS A 575 -7.68 16.96 -45.79
N ILE A 576 -7.32 15.82 -46.37
CA ILE A 576 -7.98 15.27 -47.57
C ILE A 576 -9.29 14.55 -47.17
N SER A 577 -9.33 13.91 -46.00
CA SER A 577 -10.55 13.25 -45.47
C SER A 577 -11.65 14.20 -44.97
N SER A 578 -11.48 15.52 -45.13
CA SER A 578 -12.48 16.55 -44.75
C SER A 578 -13.10 17.29 -45.95
N GLN A 579 -12.97 16.77 -47.18
CA GLN A 579 -13.66 17.28 -48.38
C GLN A 579 -14.27 16.17 -49.28
N VAL A 580 -14.70 15.04 -48.70
CA VAL A 580 -15.47 13.98 -49.39
C VAL A 580 -16.68 13.60 -48.53
#